data_AF-A0AA50K7B5-F1
#
_entry.id   AF-A0AA50K7B5-F1
#
_cell.length_a   1.000
_cell.length_b   1.000
_cell.length_c   1.000
_cell.angle_alpha   90.00
_cell.angle_beta   90.00
_cell.angle_gamma   90.00
#
_symmetry.space_group_name_H-M   'P 1'
#
loop_
_entity.id
_entity.type
_entity.pdbx_description
1 polymer ?
#
loop_
_entity_poly.entity_id
_entity_poly.type
_entity_poly.pdbx_seq_one_letter_code
_entity_poly.pdbx_strand_id
1 'polypeptide(L)'
;PQEGEITKSVFISQSTDIFTNLALEDWMYRNMDFSKHHVMMVWRNEPCVVIGKHQNPWLEVNVPFLAERQIALARRNSGGGTVYHDRGNLNISFFTPIERYNRNYNLEIIKRALYRGFGI
;
A
#
# COMPACT_ATOMS: atom_id res chain seq x y z
N PRO A 1 -17.77 25.01 8.39
CA PRO A 1 -16.44 25.62 8.65
C PRO A 1 -15.67 25.73 7.34
N GLN A 2 -15.19 26.92 6.97
CA GLN A 2 -14.37 27.12 5.77
C GLN A 2 -13.18 26.14 5.80
N GLU A 3 -13.22 25.13 4.93
CA GLU A 3 -12.12 24.19 4.77
C GLU A 3 -10.91 24.98 4.27
N GLY A 4 -9.90 25.16 5.12
CA GLY A 4 -8.60 25.62 4.67
C GLY A 4 -8.12 24.72 3.54
N GLU A 5 -7.44 25.30 2.55
CA GLU A 5 -7.01 24.61 1.34
C GLU A 5 -6.23 23.33 1.67
N ILE A 6 -6.75 22.18 1.23
CA ILE A 6 -6.13 20.87 1.46
C ILE A 6 -5.10 20.62 0.36
N THR A 7 -3.84 20.47 0.76
CA THR A 7 -2.78 20.09 -0.18
C THR A 7 -2.94 18.61 -0.52
N LYS A 8 -2.83 18.26 -1.81
CA LYS A 8 -2.87 16.87 -2.28
C LYS A 8 -1.56 16.54 -2.99
N SER A 9 -0.94 15.41 -2.65
CA SER A 9 0.29 14.97 -3.29
C SER A 9 0.25 13.49 -3.66
N VAL A 10 0.94 13.15 -4.74
CA VAL A 10 1.14 11.77 -5.17
C VAL A 10 2.63 11.47 -5.12
N PHE A 11 3.01 10.44 -4.37
CA PHE A 11 4.37 9.92 -4.32
C PHE A 11 4.42 8.61 -5.08
N ILE A 12 5.42 8.45 -5.95
CA ILE A 12 5.64 7.20 -6.69
C ILE A 12 6.99 6.64 -6.26
N SER A 13 6.96 5.53 -5.53
CA SER A 13 8.20 4.88 -5.12
C SER A 13 8.97 4.37 -6.33
N GLN A 14 10.26 4.68 -6.39
CA GLN A 14 11.18 4.15 -7.40
C GLN A 14 11.79 2.81 -6.97
N SER A 15 11.63 2.41 -5.70
CA SER A 15 12.09 1.12 -5.21
C SER A 15 11.10 0.03 -5.55
N THR A 16 11.63 -1.14 -5.93
CA THR A 16 10.87 -2.39 -6.09
C THR A 16 11.10 -3.35 -4.92
N ASP A 17 11.83 -2.94 -3.88
CA ASP A 17 12.03 -3.76 -2.70
C ASP A 17 10.88 -3.61 -1.69
N ILE A 18 10.28 -4.74 -1.29
CA ILE A 18 9.13 -4.77 -0.40
C ILE A 18 9.43 -4.18 0.98
N PHE A 19 10.64 -4.42 1.51
CA PHE A 19 11.01 -3.92 2.83
C PHE A 19 11.19 -2.40 2.82
N THR A 20 11.83 -1.87 1.78
CA THR A 20 12.00 -0.44 1.54
C THR A 20 10.65 0.25 1.39
N ASN A 21 9.73 -0.32 0.61
CA ASN A 21 8.42 0.29 0.39
C ASN A 21 7.55 0.28 1.65
N LEU A 22 7.53 -0.82 2.43
CA LEU A 22 6.84 -0.87 3.71
C LEU A 22 7.45 0.08 4.74
N ALA A 23 8.78 0.23 4.74
CA ALA A 23 9.48 1.18 5.60
C ALA A 23 9.12 2.62 5.24
N LEU A 24 9.05 2.95 3.94
CA LEU A 24 8.61 4.26 3.48
C LEU A 24 7.16 4.54 3.87
N GLU A 25 6.25 3.57 3.69
CA GLU A 25 4.85 3.69 4.10
C GLU A 25 4.73 3.98 5.62
N ASP A 26 5.43 3.21 6.46
CA ASP A 26 5.42 3.42 7.92
C ASP A 26 6.08 4.74 8.32
N TRP A 27 7.16 5.14 7.63
CA TRP A 27 7.81 6.43 7.87
C TRP A 27 6.88 7.60 7.53
N MET A 28 6.22 7.57 6.36
CA MET A 28 5.25 8.60 5.98
C MET A 28 4.12 8.66 7.01
N TYR A 29 3.58 7.51 7.42
CA TYR A 29 2.53 7.42 8.42
C TYR A 29 2.91 8.07 9.76
N ARG A 30 4.16 7.90 10.21
CA ARG A 30 4.63 8.39 11.52
C ARG A 30 5.13 9.83 11.52
N ASN A 31 5.63 10.32 10.38
CA ASN A 31 6.41 11.57 10.34
C ASN A 31 5.72 12.70 9.56
N MET A 32 4.68 12.42 8.78
CA MET A 32 3.95 13.45 8.03
C MET A 32 2.70 13.91 8.78
N ASP A 33 2.37 15.20 8.67
CA ASP A 33 1.10 15.75 9.15
C ASP A 33 0.04 15.68 8.06
N PHE A 34 -0.96 14.82 8.25
CA PHE A 34 -2.05 14.64 7.31
C PHE A 34 -3.27 15.54 7.58
N SER A 35 -3.24 16.42 8.60
CA SER A 35 -4.38 17.28 8.96
C SER A 35 -4.86 18.16 7.80
N LYS A 36 -3.93 18.64 6.97
CA LYS A 36 -4.18 19.46 5.77
C LYS A 36 -3.42 18.98 4.53
N HIS A 37 -2.79 17.81 4.61
CA HIS A 37 -2.01 17.23 3.50
C HIS A 37 -2.49 15.81 3.24
N HIS A 38 -3.18 15.59 2.13
CA HIS A 38 -3.62 14.27 1.71
C HIS A 38 -2.61 13.68 0.75
N VAL A 39 -2.20 12.44 1.01
CA VAL A 39 -1.15 11.79 0.24
C VAL A 39 -1.64 10.47 -0.35
N MET A 40 -1.30 10.22 -1.61
CA MET A 40 -1.40 8.91 -2.23
C MET A 40 0.01 8.43 -2.59
N MET A 41 0.42 7.28 -2.05
CA MET A 41 1.65 6.61 -2.42
C MET A 41 1.34 5.46 -3.37
N VAL A 42 2.02 5.43 -4.52
CA VAL A 42 1.91 4.37 -5.53
C VAL A 42 3.23 3.63 -5.61
N TRP A 43 3.19 2.30 -5.54
CA TRP A 43 4.38 1.48 -5.43
C TRP A 43 4.17 0.06 -5.98
N ARG A 44 5.27 -0.60 -6.33
CA ARG A 44 5.30 -1.98 -6.85
C ARG A 44 6.49 -2.71 -6.26
N ASN A 45 6.45 -4.03 -6.28
CA ASN A 45 7.50 -4.85 -5.68
C ASN A 45 8.02 -5.90 -6.68
N GLU A 46 9.28 -6.32 -6.52
CA GLU A 46 9.74 -7.61 -7.02
C GLU A 46 8.93 -8.75 -6.38
N PRO A 47 8.98 -9.98 -6.95
CA PRO A 47 8.32 -11.15 -6.39
C PRO A 47 8.45 -11.25 -4.87
N CYS A 48 7.33 -11.08 -4.17
CA CYS A 48 7.27 -11.18 -2.72
C CYS A 48 5.90 -11.65 -2.24
N VAL A 49 5.87 -12.28 -1.07
CA VAL A 49 4.65 -12.57 -0.34
C VAL A 49 4.56 -11.63 0.87
N VAL A 50 3.41 -10.98 1.03
CA VAL A 50 3.14 -10.03 2.11
C VAL A 50 2.02 -10.56 3.00
N ILE A 51 2.37 -10.95 4.22
CA ILE A 51 1.41 -11.41 5.23
C ILE A 51 0.91 -10.25 6.09
N GLY A 52 -0.31 -10.36 6.59
CA GLY A 52 -0.89 -9.43 7.55
C GLY A 52 -0.21 -9.48 8.92
N LYS A 53 -0.32 -8.39 9.69
CA LYS A 53 0.34 -8.21 10.99
C LYS A 53 0.19 -9.41 11.93
N HIS A 54 -0.99 -10.03 11.99
CA HIS A 54 -1.32 -11.09 12.95
C HIS A 54 -1.33 -12.51 12.36
N GLN A 55 -0.82 -12.71 11.14
CA GLN A 55 -0.83 -14.03 10.50
C GLN A 55 0.37 -14.90 10.85
N ASN A 56 0.19 -16.22 10.81
CA ASN A 56 1.24 -17.20 10.96
C ASN A 56 1.80 -17.56 9.56
N PRO A 57 3.07 -17.24 9.23
CA PRO A 57 3.62 -17.52 7.91
C PRO A 57 3.62 -19.01 7.55
N TRP A 58 3.82 -19.91 8.52
CA TRP A 58 3.87 -21.36 8.29
C TRP A 58 2.53 -21.96 7.88
N LEU A 59 1.40 -21.29 8.18
CA LEU A 59 0.06 -21.72 7.80
C LEU A 59 -0.42 -21.09 6.49
N GLU A 60 0.19 -19.98 6.09
CA GLU A 60 -0.28 -19.16 4.96
C GLU A 60 0.52 -19.41 3.68
N VAL A 61 1.80 -19.77 3.82
CA VAL A 61 2.72 -19.85 2.68
C VAL A 61 3.64 -21.06 2.78
N ASN A 62 4.07 -21.55 1.62
CA ASN A 62 5.15 -22.54 1.54
C ASN A 62 6.51 -21.84 1.72
N VAL A 63 6.92 -21.64 2.98
CA VAL A 63 8.17 -20.92 3.32
C VAL A 63 9.42 -21.54 2.65
N PRO A 64 9.62 -22.88 2.62
CA PRO A 64 10.75 -23.48 1.90
C PRO A 64 10.77 -23.11 0.42
N PHE A 65 9.62 -23.16 -0.27
CA PHE A 65 9.53 -22.78 -1.68
C PHE A 65 9.90 -21.31 -1.92
N LEU A 66 9.46 -20.40 -1.04
CA LEU A 66 9.83 -18.99 -1.15
C LEU A 66 11.34 -18.78 -1.00
N ALA A 67 11.96 -19.47 -0.05
CA ALA A 67 13.40 -19.40 0.17
C ALA A 67 14.20 -19.94 -1.03
N GLU A 68 13.81 -21.11 -1.56
CA GLU A 68 14.43 -21.73 -2.74
C GLU A 68 14.32 -20.83 -3.99
N ARG A 69 13.20 -20.13 -4.15
CA ARG A 69 12.94 -19.24 -5.30
C ARG A 69 13.40 -17.80 -5.08
N GLN A 70 14.01 -17.49 -3.94
CA GLN A 70 14.43 -16.13 -3.57
C GLN A 70 13.26 -15.12 -3.61
N ILE A 71 12.05 -15.57 -3.27
CA ILE A 71 10.86 -14.72 -3.16
C ILE A 71 10.82 -14.17 -1.74
N ALA A 72 10.80 -12.84 -1.60
CA ALA A 72 10.81 -12.20 -0.29
C ALA A 72 9.53 -12.52 0.50
N LEU A 73 9.64 -12.72 1.81
CA LEU A 73 8.51 -12.84 2.72
C LEU A 73 8.52 -11.64 3.69
N ALA A 74 7.48 -10.80 3.61
CA ALA A 74 7.35 -9.60 4.42
C ALA A 74 6.06 -9.62 5.26
N ARG A 75 6.11 -9.00 6.44
CA ARG A 75 4.94 -8.77 7.30
C ARG A 75 4.62 -7.28 7.32
N ARG A 76 3.41 -6.89 6.91
CA ARG A 76 2.97 -5.49 6.94
C ARG A 76 2.38 -5.09 8.29
N ASN A 77 2.34 -3.79 8.56
CA ASN A 77 1.78 -3.23 9.80
C ASN A 77 0.24 -3.26 9.83
N SER A 78 -0.42 -3.38 8.69
CA SER A 78 -1.88 -3.55 8.61
C SER A 78 -2.31 -5.00 8.81
N GLY A 79 -3.57 -5.19 9.25
CA GLY A 79 -4.20 -6.50 9.33
C GLY A 79 -4.61 -7.08 7.97
N GLY A 80 -5.48 -8.08 7.97
CA GLY A 80 -5.96 -8.76 6.76
C GLY A 80 -5.16 -10.02 6.42
N GLY A 81 -5.35 -10.52 5.19
CA GLY A 81 -4.79 -11.79 4.72
C GLY A 81 -3.42 -11.69 4.04
N THR A 82 -3.00 -12.81 3.45
CA THR A 82 -1.74 -12.94 2.70
C THR A 82 -1.96 -12.64 1.22
N VAL A 83 -1.03 -11.90 0.60
CA VAL A 83 -1.07 -11.57 -0.83
C VAL A 83 0.31 -11.76 -1.47
N TYR A 84 0.33 -12.09 -2.76
CA TYR A 84 1.54 -12.16 -3.57
C TYR A 84 1.64 -10.91 -4.44
N HIS A 85 2.83 -10.32 -4.51
CA HIS A 85 3.14 -9.19 -5.38
C HIS A 85 4.23 -9.57 -6.38
N ASP A 86 4.17 -8.91 -7.53
CA ASP A 86 5.23 -8.83 -8.53
C ASP A 86 5.12 -7.47 -9.25
N ARG A 87 5.90 -7.29 -10.33
CA ARG A 87 5.89 -6.05 -11.12
C ARG A 87 4.57 -5.77 -11.84
N GLY A 88 3.69 -6.75 -11.97
CA GLY A 88 2.34 -6.64 -12.53
C GLY A 88 1.31 -6.20 -11.49
N ASN A 89 1.61 -6.29 -10.20
CA ASN A 89 0.75 -5.85 -9.12
C ASN A 89 1.06 -4.40 -8.69
N LEU A 90 0.04 -3.52 -8.74
CA LEU A 90 0.13 -2.14 -8.27
C LEU A 90 -0.41 -2.02 -6.84
N ASN A 91 0.41 -1.45 -5.95
CA ASN A 91 0.06 -1.16 -4.56
C ASN A 91 -0.19 0.35 -4.40
N ILE A 92 -1.23 0.69 -3.65
CA ILE A 92 -1.64 2.09 -3.43
C ILE A 92 -1.98 2.29 -1.95
N SER A 93 -1.29 3.22 -1.31
CA SER A 93 -1.55 3.62 0.09
C SER A 93 -2.12 5.03 0.11
N PHE A 94 -3.24 5.22 0.81
CA PHE A 94 -3.89 6.51 0.99
C PHE A 94 -3.70 7.00 2.41
N PHE A 95 -3.16 8.20 2.56
CA PHE A 95 -2.97 8.86 3.86
C PHE A 95 -3.88 10.08 3.95
N THR A 96 -4.77 10.04 4.93
CA THR A 96 -5.76 11.07 5.24
C THR A 96 -5.92 11.15 6.75
N PRO A 97 -6.35 12.30 7.29
CA PRO A 97 -6.64 12.41 8.71
C PRO A 97 -7.84 11.51 9.06
N ILE A 98 -7.94 11.08 10.33
CA ILE A 98 -8.92 10.08 10.78
C ILE A 98 -10.35 10.52 10.46
N GLU A 99 -10.65 11.81 10.61
CA GLU A 99 -11.97 12.39 10.35
C GLU A 99 -12.39 12.31 8.88
N ARG A 100 -11.42 12.16 7.97
CA ARG A 100 -11.64 12.04 6.52
C ARG A 100 -11.33 10.65 5.99
N TYR A 101 -10.95 9.70 6.84
CA TYR A 101 -10.68 8.34 6.42
C TYR A 101 -11.95 7.69 5.86
N ASN A 102 -11.94 7.40 4.56
CA ASN A 102 -13.07 6.80 3.86
C ASN A 102 -12.60 5.82 2.78
N ARG A 103 -12.67 4.53 3.10
CA ARG A 103 -12.27 3.46 2.18
C ARG A 103 -13.12 3.44 0.89
N ASN A 104 -14.41 3.69 0.97
CA ASN A 104 -15.30 3.69 -0.21
C ASN A 104 -14.95 4.82 -1.17
N TYR A 105 -14.62 6.00 -0.63
CA TYR A 105 -14.15 7.13 -1.44
C TYR A 105 -12.83 6.79 -2.16
N ASN A 106 -11.88 6.17 -1.47
CA ASN A 106 -10.61 5.73 -2.06
C ASN A 106 -10.85 4.73 -3.21
N LEU A 107 -11.72 3.75 -3.00
CA LEU A 107 -12.08 2.77 -4.04
C LEU A 107 -12.80 3.41 -5.23
N GLU A 108 -13.66 4.41 -4.99
CA GLU A 108 -14.34 5.14 -6.06
C GLU A 108 -13.36 5.95 -6.92
N ILE A 109 -12.28 6.50 -6.33
CA ILE A 109 -11.19 7.13 -7.10
C ILE A 109 -10.56 6.10 -8.04
N ILE A 110 -10.22 4.92 -7.54
CA ILE A 110 -9.64 3.84 -8.35
C ILE A 110 -10.60 3.39 -9.44
N LYS A 111 -11.88 3.17 -9.10
CA LYS A 111 -12.92 2.78 -10.07
C LYS A 111 -13.02 3.77 -11.22
N ARG A 112 -13.04 5.08 -10.90
CA ARG A 112 -13.09 6.13 -11.93
C ARG A 112 -11.84 6.17 -12.79
N ALA A 113 -10.67 5.94 -12.21
CA ALA A 113 -9.42 5.88 -12.96
C ALA A 113 -9.42 4.70 -13.93
N LEU A 114 -9.86 3.53 -13.47
CA LEU A 114 -10.01 2.32 -14.30
C LEU A 114 -11.02 2.53 -15.43
N TYR A 115 -12.20 3.06 -15.13
CA TYR A 115 -13.24 3.29 -16.13
C TYR A 115 -12.80 4.31 -17.20
N ARG A 116 -12.18 5.42 -16.78
CA ARG A 116 -11.73 6.47 -17.71
C ARG A 116 -10.52 6.06 -18.54
N GLY A 117 -9.59 5.30 -17.95
CA GLY A 117 -8.34 4.91 -18.62
C GLY A 117 -8.48 3.67 -19.48
N PHE A 118 -9.34 2.72 -19.07
CA PHE A 118 -9.38 1.37 -19.62
C PHE A 118 -10.80 0.88 -19.95
N GLY A 119 -11.85 1.62 -19.60
CA GLY A 119 -13.23 1.26 -19.91
C GLY A 119 -13.81 0.11 -19.08
N ILE A 120 -13.15 -0.25 -17.97
CA ILE A 120 -13.57 -1.30 -17.02
C ILE A 120 -14.12 -0.74 -15.71
#